data_AF-A0AAV5WRW0-F1
#
_entry.id   AF-A0AAV5WRW0-F1
#
_cell.length_a   1.000
_cell.length_b   1.000
_cell.length_c   1.000
_cell.angle_alpha   90.00
_cell.angle_beta   90.00
_cell.angle_gamma   90.00
#
_symmetry.space_group_name_H-M   'P 1'
#
loop_
_entity.id
_entity.type
_entity.pdbx_description
1 polymer ?
#
loop_
_entity_poly.entity_id
_entity_poly.type
_entity_poly.pdbx_seq_one_letter_code
_entity_poly.pdbx_strand_id
1 'polypeptide(L)'
;PLILLIVAQWSAATQCPGAASSALRPKYCKKNCAIDDDCRRHKKCLCDGECGLSCVNPGLLCPTLFDIPNGHVHWGGEAHFGANAEYSCDGGFVLVGPSQRRCQGNKEWSGSQPVCRLQLKCGAPPEVAYAVHDGQSYSGEYELESEVNFHCMAGYNRYNQKGALSVAKCLLNRKNVAQWFGPEIKCKARACPDPGKLDNGQREGDMFEYPHSVQFSCLPGFLLIGSPSRQCLESGEWTGEAPTCKPTECPRPSDPLHGRVLGSSLTFESQVSYSCDPGYRLVGQKQRICLAEGLWAGREPSCEEIRCPLLPSLVNGYIEGGDTHYGAKAVFRCLESMSHTGPSEATCGENGEWSSQPPTCLASCIVPTIENGQANLGTMYLPPGRLIPSGTKITMECQPRHSPSPSAPMECRNSSWNHVPICSPLNCLEWPPRVNRARVLFTKSAHGSVARYTCISGYHLNSDKDTIKCLYGEWTREGEPLACVETSCAHPSETFGDLPGGAIMLEGQMGAYDFAHYIQRVEEGRSIVFQCHKGNYLIGAPKASCVNGQWMPQIKPMCVSQTHPLIDGQIVWDRTRRETEERPTTPRPARKERRRRKKERRHRPHHSILVSP
;
A
#
# COMPACT_ATOMS: atom_id res chain seq x y z
N PRO A 1 0.08 -5.08 -55.65
CA PRO A 1 0.03 -6.46 -55.11
C PRO A 1 -1.34 -7.09 -55.38
N LEU A 2 -1.45 -8.42 -55.36
CA LEU A 2 -2.65 -9.20 -55.78
C LEU A 2 -3.18 -8.86 -57.19
N ILE A 3 -2.73 -9.64 -58.18
CA ILE A 3 -3.46 -9.82 -59.44
C ILE A 3 -4.45 -10.98 -59.23
N LEU A 4 -5.72 -10.76 -59.55
CA LEU A 4 -6.76 -11.78 -59.48
C LEU A 4 -6.69 -12.70 -60.71
N LEU A 5 -6.23 -13.93 -60.52
CA LEU A 5 -6.14 -14.96 -61.56
C LEU A 5 -7.53 -15.54 -61.88
N ILE A 6 -8.21 -14.99 -62.88
CA ILE A 6 -9.38 -15.63 -63.49
C ILE A 6 -8.88 -16.73 -64.45
N VAL A 7 -8.98 -17.99 -64.01
CA VAL A 7 -8.63 -19.16 -64.84
C VAL A 7 -9.76 -19.45 -65.82
N ALA A 8 -9.70 -18.84 -67.00
CA ALA A 8 -10.59 -19.18 -68.11
C ALA A 8 -10.20 -20.55 -68.71
N GLN A 9 -11.00 -21.58 -68.43
CA GLN A 9 -10.79 -22.91 -69.00
C GLN A 9 -11.06 -22.90 -70.51
N TRP A 10 -10.01 -23.13 -71.31
CA TRP A 10 -10.13 -23.29 -72.76
C TRP A 10 -10.74 -24.65 -73.12
N SER A 11 -12.06 -24.75 -73.07
CA SER A 11 -12.79 -25.84 -73.73
C SER A 11 -12.68 -25.66 -75.25
N ALA A 12 -11.79 -26.42 -75.89
CA ALA A 12 -11.49 -26.34 -77.32
C ALA A 12 -12.62 -26.94 -78.20
N ALA A 13 -13.82 -26.39 -78.10
CA ALA A 13 -14.92 -26.68 -79.02
C ALA A 13 -14.51 -26.21 -80.43
N THR A 14 -14.45 -27.14 -81.39
CA THR A 14 -13.97 -26.88 -82.76
C THR A 14 -15.02 -26.15 -83.61
N GLN A 15 -15.46 -24.98 -83.15
CA GLN A 15 -16.45 -24.16 -83.82
C GLN A 15 -15.86 -23.52 -85.08
N CYS A 16 -16.38 -23.88 -86.26
CA CYS A 16 -16.11 -23.16 -87.50
C CYS A 16 -16.64 -21.71 -87.40
N PRO A 17 -15.77 -20.68 -87.41
CA PRO A 17 -16.23 -19.30 -87.46
C PRO A 17 -16.85 -19.02 -88.83
N GLY A 18 -18.05 -18.43 -88.87
CA GLY A 18 -18.71 -18.05 -90.13
C GLY A 18 -19.59 -19.12 -90.78
N ALA A 19 -19.99 -20.17 -90.06
CA ALA A 19 -21.05 -21.06 -90.54
C ALA A 19 -22.40 -20.32 -90.61
N ALA A 20 -22.84 -19.96 -91.83
CA ALA A 20 -24.15 -19.35 -92.06
C ALA A 20 -25.28 -20.29 -91.61
N SER A 21 -26.44 -19.70 -91.28
CA SER A 21 -27.63 -20.48 -90.89
C SER A 21 -28.03 -21.48 -91.99
N SER A 22 -28.51 -22.66 -91.56
CA SER A 22 -28.56 -23.88 -92.38
C SER A 22 -29.53 -23.89 -93.57
N ALA A 23 -30.07 -22.73 -93.96
CA ALA A 23 -31.05 -22.57 -95.03
C ALA A 23 -30.44 -22.31 -96.43
N LEU A 24 -29.25 -21.70 -96.52
CA LEU A 24 -28.69 -21.20 -97.80
C LEU A 24 -27.19 -21.51 -97.93
N ARG A 25 -26.85 -22.80 -98.09
CA ARG A 25 -25.48 -23.21 -98.39
C ARG A 25 -25.12 -22.96 -99.88
N PRO A 26 -23.98 -22.32 -100.20
CA PRO A 26 -23.58 -22.09 -101.59
C PRO A 26 -23.44 -23.38 -102.42
N LYS A 27 -23.83 -23.31 -103.70
CA LYS A 27 -23.83 -24.48 -104.62
C LYS A 27 -22.43 -25.07 -104.92
N TYR A 28 -21.35 -24.33 -104.65
CA TYR A 28 -19.97 -24.78 -104.90
C TYR A 28 -19.41 -25.68 -103.78
N CYS A 29 -20.02 -25.65 -102.59
CA CYS A 29 -19.61 -26.37 -101.38
C CYS A 29 -19.67 -27.90 -101.54
N LYS A 30 -18.85 -28.63 -100.78
CA LYS A 30 -18.85 -30.11 -100.76
C LYS A 30 -19.88 -30.67 -99.76
N LYS A 31 -20.09 -31.99 -99.75
CA LYS A 31 -21.05 -32.67 -98.83
C LYS A 31 -20.79 -32.22 -97.38
N ASN A 32 -21.85 -31.94 -96.62
CA ASN A 32 -21.79 -31.71 -95.18
C ASN A 32 -21.40 -32.99 -94.42
N CYS A 33 -20.91 -32.76 -93.21
CA CYS A 33 -20.51 -33.75 -92.23
C CYS A 33 -20.59 -33.10 -90.83
N ALA A 34 -20.69 -33.93 -89.80
CA ALA A 34 -20.43 -33.57 -88.42
C ALA A 34 -19.16 -34.27 -87.89
N ILE A 35 -18.83 -35.45 -88.42
CA ILE A 35 -17.66 -36.26 -88.05
C ILE A 35 -16.90 -36.79 -89.28
N ASP A 36 -15.64 -37.23 -89.12
CA ASP A 36 -14.82 -37.76 -90.22
C ASP A 36 -15.49 -38.96 -90.95
N ASP A 37 -16.24 -39.80 -90.23
CA ASP A 37 -16.92 -40.99 -90.78
C ASP A 37 -18.10 -40.67 -91.72
N ASP A 38 -18.62 -39.42 -91.73
CA ASP A 38 -19.60 -38.97 -92.73
C ASP A 38 -19.00 -38.92 -94.15
N CYS A 39 -17.67 -38.98 -94.27
CA CYS A 39 -16.94 -38.76 -95.49
C CYS A 39 -16.38 -40.08 -96.06
N ARG A 40 -16.55 -40.27 -97.38
CA ARG A 40 -15.96 -41.45 -98.07
C ARG A 40 -14.42 -41.39 -98.00
N ARG A 41 -13.78 -42.56 -97.88
CA ARG A 41 -12.33 -42.77 -97.70
C ARG A 41 -11.47 -41.74 -98.46
N HIS A 42 -10.40 -41.29 -97.79
CA HIS A 42 -9.50 -40.19 -98.22
C HIS A 42 -10.12 -38.78 -98.21
N LYS A 43 -11.20 -38.57 -97.46
CA LYS A 43 -11.73 -37.25 -97.10
C LYS A 43 -11.97 -37.17 -95.60
N LYS A 44 -11.85 -35.97 -95.06
CA LYS A 44 -12.09 -35.63 -93.65
C LYS A 44 -13.16 -34.54 -93.54
N CYS A 45 -13.78 -34.44 -92.37
CA CYS A 45 -14.72 -33.38 -92.05
C CYS A 45 -13.95 -32.14 -91.59
N LEU A 46 -13.73 -31.19 -92.50
CA LEU A 46 -12.90 -30.02 -92.25
C LEU A 46 -13.67 -28.71 -92.52
N CYS A 47 -13.14 -27.62 -91.96
CA CYS A 47 -13.79 -26.31 -91.99
C CYS A 47 -13.51 -25.55 -93.30
N ASP A 48 -14.50 -25.47 -94.19
CA ASP A 48 -14.38 -24.90 -95.55
C ASP A 48 -14.92 -23.44 -95.62
N GLY A 49 -14.58 -22.64 -94.62
CA GLY A 49 -15.01 -21.23 -94.50
C GLY A 49 -16.53 -21.08 -94.49
N GLU A 50 -17.07 -20.23 -95.38
CA GLU A 50 -18.51 -20.01 -95.58
C GLU A 50 -19.31 -21.30 -95.85
N CYS A 51 -18.67 -22.33 -96.40
CA CYS A 51 -19.31 -23.63 -96.61
C CYS A 51 -19.52 -24.42 -95.31
N GLY A 52 -18.93 -24.02 -94.20
CA GLY A 52 -18.95 -24.75 -92.92
C GLY A 52 -18.24 -26.11 -93.00
N LEU A 53 -18.61 -27.03 -92.10
CA LEU A 53 -18.06 -28.38 -92.06
C LEU A 53 -18.38 -29.16 -93.35
N SER A 54 -17.32 -29.58 -94.03
CA SER A 54 -17.36 -30.13 -95.38
C SER A 54 -16.44 -31.34 -95.54
N CYS A 55 -16.86 -32.33 -96.31
CA CYS A 55 -16.03 -33.48 -96.65
C CYS A 55 -14.96 -33.11 -97.70
N VAL A 56 -13.82 -32.64 -97.22
CA VAL A 56 -12.67 -32.20 -98.03
C VAL A 56 -11.56 -33.25 -98.02
N ASN A 57 -10.77 -33.35 -99.10
CA ASN A 57 -9.54 -34.13 -99.09
C ASN A 57 -8.41 -33.25 -98.51
N PRO A 58 -7.72 -33.65 -97.42
CA PRO A 58 -6.60 -32.86 -96.88
C PRO A 58 -5.47 -32.65 -97.88
N GLY A 59 -5.20 -33.62 -98.76
CA GLY A 59 -4.23 -33.52 -99.86
C GLY A 59 -4.76 -32.83 -101.11
N LEU A 60 -5.72 -31.91 -100.96
CA LEU A 60 -6.23 -31.08 -102.05
C LEU A 60 -5.30 -29.87 -102.24
N LEU A 61 -4.89 -29.64 -103.49
CA LEU A 61 -4.10 -28.48 -103.90
C LEU A 61 -4.96 -27.53 -104.76
N CYS A 62 -4.89 -26.24 -104.44
CA CYS A 62 -5.39 -25.14 -105.28
C CYS A 62 -4.34 -24.72 -106.33
N PRO A 63 -4.72 -23.94 -107.37
CA PRO A 63 -3.77 -23.34 -108.30
C PRO A 63 -2.71 -22.47 -107.61
N THR A 64 -1.48 -22.50 -108.11
CA THR A 64 -0.40 -21.62 -107.67
C THR A 64 -0.75 -20.15 -107.95
N LEU A 65 -0.55 -19.26 -106.97
CA LEU A 65 -0.77 -17.83 -107.16
C LEU A 65 0.49 -17.12 -107.65
N PHE A 66 0.28 -16.13 -108.51
CA PHE A 66 1.29 -15.22 -109.04
C PHE A 66 1.01 -13.79 -108.54
N ASP A 67 2.05 -12.96 -108.55
CA ASP A 67 1.97 -11.55 -108.15
C ASP A 67 0.98 -10.74 -109.01
N ILE A 68 0.45 -9.66 -108.42
CA ILE A 68 -0.53 -8.77 -109.06
C ILE A 68 0.17 -7.52 -109.64
N PRO A 69 -0.38 -6.87 -110.68
CA PRO A 69 0.24 -5.65 -111.21
C PRO A 69 0.36 -4.56 -110.11
N ASN A 70 1.60 -4.16 -109.81
CA ASN A 70 1.97 -3.22 -108.73
C ASN A 70 1.67 -3.74 -107.31
N GLY A 71 1.83 -5.05 -107.09
CA GLY A 71 1.81 -5.68 -105.78
C GLY A 71 2.35 -7.10 -105.83
N HIS A 72 2.34 -7.79 -104.69
CA HIS A 72 2.96 -9.09 -104.52
C HIS A 72 2.09 -10.00 -103.62
N VAL A 73 2.23 -11.31 -103.77
CA VAL A 73 1.44 -12.32 -103.03
C VAL A 73 2.33 -13.21 -102.16
N HIS A 74 2.18 -13.08 -100.85
CA HIS A 74 2.89 -13.90 -99.88
C HIS A 74 2.08 -15.15 -99.53
N TRP A 75 2.62 -16.33 -99.87
CA TRP A 75 2.05 -17.63 -99.54
C TRP A 75 3.13 -18.71 -99.46
N GLY A 76 2.90 -19.76 -98.67
CA GLY A 76 3.92 -20.74 -98.26
C GLY A 76 4.38 -21.77 -99.30
N GLY A 77 4.23 -21.51 -100.60
CA GLY A 77 4.65 -22.41 -101.70
C GLY A 77 3.81 -23.69 -101.90
N GLU A 78 3.23 -24.25 -100.83
CA GLU A 78 2.31 -25.39 -100.90
C GLU A 78 0.85 -24.93 -100.82
N ALA A 79 0.11 -25.08 -101.92
CA ALA A 79 -1.27 -24.60 -102.04
C ALA A 79 -2.31 -25.56 -101.44
N HIS A 80 -2.01 -26.16 -100.28
CA HIS A 80 -2.86 -27.16 -99.64
C HIS A 80 -4.18 -26.57 -99.11
N PHE A 81 -5.19 -27.41 -98.93
CA PHE A 81 -6.51 -26.98 -98.41
C PHE A 81 -6.38 -26.18 -97.11
N GLY A 82 -7.04 -25.02 -97.06
CA GLY A 82 -7.00 -24.12 -95.90
C GLY A 82 -5.75 -23.24 -95.79
N ALA A 83 -4.79 -23.34 -96.74
CA ALA A 83 -3.69 -22.38 -96.85
C ALA A 83 -4.21 -20.97 -97.16
N ASN A 84 -3.57 -19.96 -96.57
CA ASN A 84 -3.83 -18.54 -96.82
C ASN A 84 -2.76 -17.96 -97.75
N ALA A 85 -3.18 -17.01 -98.58
CA ALA A 85 -2.32 -16.15 -99.38
C ALA A 85 -2.67 -14.69 -99.08
N GLU A 86 -1.67 -13.90 -98.75
CA GLU A 86 -1.80 -12.48 -98.41
C GLU A 86 -1.30 -11.61 -99.56
N TYR A 87 -2.06 -10.57 -99.89
CA TYR A 87 -1.75 -9.64 -100.98
C TYR A 87 -1.40 -8.27 -100.40
N SER A 88 -0.24 -7.76 -100.80
CA SER A 88 0.22 -6.41 -100.47
C SER A 88 0.59 -5.66 -101.74
N CYS A 89 0.30 -4.36 -101.77
CA CYS A 89 0.62 -3.51 -102.91
C CYS A 89 2.03 -2.91 -102.79
N ASP A 90 2.62 -2.60 -103.93
CA ASP A 90 3.88 -1.88 -103.98
C ASP A 90 3.66 -0.41 -103.55
N GLY A 91 4.68 0.18 -102.91
CA GLY A 91 4.57 1.46 -102.21
C GLY A 91 4.12 2.62 -103.12
N GLY A 92 2.83 2.95 -103.03
CA GLY A 92 2.14 3.96 -103.84
C GLY A 92 0.76 3.54 -104.33
N PHE A 93 0.44 2.25 -104.23
CA PHE A 93 -0.86 1.70 -104.62
C PHE A 93 -1.63 1.18 -103.40
N VAL A 94 -2.96 1.39 -103.40
CA VAL A 94 -3.90 0.86 -102.41
C VAL A 94 -4.55 -0.41 -102.97
N LEU A 95 -4.71 -1.41 -102.11
CA LEU A 95 -5.33 -2.69 -102.48
C LEU A 95 -6.85 -2.57 -102.53
N VAL A 96 -7.44 -2.79 -103.71
CA VAL A 96 -8.89 -2.81 -103.90
C VAL A 96 -9.35 -4.26 -104.11
N GLY A 97 -9.89 -4.85 -103.05
CA GLY A 97 -10.33 -6.24 -102.99
C GLY A 97 -9.99 -6.89 -101.63
N PRO A 98 -10.14 -8.22 -101.49
CA PRO A 98 -9.77 -8.92 -100.25
C PRO A 98 -8.24 -8.96 -100.07
N SER A 99 -7.76 -8.55 -98.89
CA SER A 99 -6.32 -8.58 -98.55
C SER A 99 -5.75 -9.98 -98.36
N GLN A 100 -6.58 -10.93 -97.96
CA GLN A 100 -6.21 -12.34 -97.86
C GLN A 100 -7.22 -13.21 -98.61
N ARG A 101 -6.73 -14.28 -99.24
CA ARG A 101 -7.56 -15.32 -99.87
C ARG A 101 -7.14 -16.69 -99.37
N ARG A 102 -8.08 -17.64 -99.32
CA ARG A 102 -7.87 -18.97 -98.73
C ARG A 102 -8.22 -20.08 -99.72
N CYS A 103 -7.42 -21.15 -99.75
CA CYS A 103 -7.69 -22.33 -100.59
C CYS A 103 -8.88 -23.13 -100.04
N GLN A 104 -9.97 -23.18 -100.81
CA GLN A 104 -11.24 -23.82 -100.45
C GLN A 104 -11.37 -25.26 -100.98
N GLY A 105 -12.30 -26.03 -100.43
CA GLY A 105 -12.54 -27.45 -100.75
C GLY A 105 -13.08 -27.71 -102.16
N ASN A 106 -13.37 -26.66 -102.93
CA ASN A 106 -13.64 -26.68 -104.38
C ASN A 106 -12.39 -26.70 -105.27
N LYS A 107 -11.19 -26.44 -104.73
CA LYS A 107 -9.93 -26.12 -105.44
C LYS A 107 -9.79 -24.68 -105.94
N GLU A 108 -10.56 -23.74 -105.41
CA GLU A 108 -10.46 -22.33 -105.78
C GLU A 108 -10.01 -21.49 -104.57
N TRP A 109 -9.50 -20.29 -104.85
CA TRP A 109 -9.13 -19.32 -103.82
C TRP A 109 -10.31 -18.40 -103.53
N SER A 110 -10.67 -18.24 -102.25
CA SER A 110 -11.85 -17.49 -101.80
C SER A 110 -11.93 -16.07 -102.38
N GLY A 111 -13.12 -15.65 -102.81
CA GLY A 111 -13.37 -14.30 -103.34
C GLY A 111 -12.63 -14.00 -104.66
N SER A 112 -12.74 -12.75 -105.13
CA SER A 112 -12.02 -12.26 -106.31
C SER A 112 -10.56 -11.94 -106.01
N GLN A 113 -9.70 -11.97 -107.02
CA GLN A 113 -8.33 -11.46 -106.91
C GLN A 113 -8.37 -9.92 -106.69
N PRO A 114 -7.61 -9.37 -105.72
CA PRO A 114 -7.57 -7.94 -105.49
C PRO A 114 -6.71 -7.21 -106.54
N VAL A 115 -6.90 -5.89 -106.66
CA VAL A 115 -6.20 -5.04 -107.64
C VAL A 115 -5.60 -3.81 -106.96
N CYS A 116 -4.30 -3.58 -107.16
CA CYS A 116 -3.61 -2.39 -106.67
C CYS A 116 -3.90 -1.16 -107.55
N ARG A 117 -4.32 -0.04 -106.94
CA ARG A 117 -4.63 1.24 -107.64
C ARG A 117 -3.84 2.40 -107.05
N LEU A 118 -3.29 3.27 -107.90
CA LEU A 118 -2.42 4.39 -107.50
C LEU A 118 -3.12 5.39 -106.57
N GLN A 119 -2.46 5.81 -105.50
CA GLN A 119 -2.99 6.77 -104.54
C GLN A 119 -2.65 8.22 -104.92
N LEU A 120 -3.56 8.86 -105.67
CA LEU A 120 -3.44 10.26 -106.12
C LEU A 120 -3.94 11.31 -105.11
N LYS A 121 -4.62 10.89 -104.03
CA LYS A 121 -5.16 11.76 -102.97
C LYS A 121 -4.71 11.29 -101.60
N CYS A 122 -4.56 12.21 -100.66
CA CYS A 122 -4.38 11.84 -99.26
C CYS A 122 -5.70 11.32 -98.68
N GLY A 123 -5.62 10.34 -97.77
CA GLY A 123 -6.75 9.98 -96.90
C GLY A 123 -6.89 10.98 -95.75
N ALA A 124 -7.56 10.56 -94.67
CA ALA A 124 -7.70 11.35 -93.45
C ALA A 124 -6.33 11.87 -92.92
N PRO A 125 -6.27 13.05 -92.29
CA PRO A 125 -5.07 13.57 -91.65
C PRO A 125 -4.55 12.64 -90.53
N PRO A 126 -3.25 12.70 -90.18
CA PRO A 126 -2.70 11.87 -89.12
C PRO A 126 -3.28 12.25 -87.75
N GLU A 127 -3.66 11.24 -86.95
CA GLU A 127 -4.09 11.45 -85.57
C GLU A 127 -2.91 11.89 -84.68
N VAL A 128 -3.12 12.92 -83.85
CA VAL A 128 -2.09 13.48 -82.96
C VAL A 128 -2.65 13.59 -81.54
N ALA A 129 -1.96 12.98 -80.58
CA ALA A 129 -2.39 12.94 -79.19
C ALA A 129 -2.65 14.34 -78.61
N TYR A 130 -3.85 14.54 -78.07
CA TYR A 130 -4.34 15.78 -77.46
C TYR A 130 -4.41 16.99 -78.41
N ALA A 131 -4.45 16.76 -79.71
CA ALA A 131 -4.68 17.77 -80.74
C ALA A 131 -5.90 17.41 -81.61
N VAL A 132 -6.49 18.44 -82.22
CA VAL A 132 -7.63 18.38 -83.14
C VAL A 132 -7.34 19.28 -84.35
N HIS A 133 -7.97 18.99 -85.49
CA HIS A 133 -7.70 19.70 -86.75
C HIS A 133 -8.94 20.30 -87.38
N ASP A 134 -8.77 21.33 -88.19
CA ASP A 134 -9.83 22.05 -88.91
C ASP A 134 -10.22 21.45 -90.28
N GLY A 135 -9.42 20.51 -90.80
CA GLY A 135 -9.63 19.87 -92.10
C GLY A 135 -10.99 19.16 -92.23
N GLN A 136 -11.81 19.63 -93.18
CA GLN A 136 -13.14 19.09 -93.47
C GLN A 136 -13.18 18.47 -94.88
N SER A 137 -13.41 17.15 -94.95
CA SER A 137 -13.69 16.45 -96.22
C SER A 137 -14.89 15.52 -96.04
N TYR A 138 -15.87 15.62 -96.94
CA TYR A 138 -17.08 14.78 -96.93
C TYR A 138 -16.80 13.33 -97.34
N SER A 139 -15.76 13.08 -98.14
CA SER A 139 -15.35 11.73 -98.56
C SER A 139 -14.22 11.13 -97.71
N GLY A 140 -13.61 11.92 -96.82
CA GLY A 140 -12.36 11.55 -96.14
C GLY A 140 -11.11 11.60 -97.02
N GLU A 141 -11.25 11.99 -98.30
CA GLU A 141 -10.14 12.22 -99.22
C GLU A 141 -9.77 13.71 -99.27
N TYR A 142 -8.48 14.02 -99.42
CA TYR A 142 -7.96 15.38 -99.54
C TYR A 142 -7.11 15.51 -100.81
N GLU A 143 -7.25 16.64 -101.50
CA GLU A 143 -6.55 16.92 -102.75
C GLU A 143 -5.09 17.34 -102.51
N LEU A 144 -4.25 17.30 -103.54
CA LEU A 144 -2.86 17.72 -103.42
C LEU A 144 -2.76 19.21 -103.06
N GLU A 145 -1.74 19.57 -102.28
CA GLU A 145 -1.56 20.90 -101.65
C GLU A 145 -2.64 21.27 -100.61
N SER A 146 -3.55 20.35 -100.24
CA SER A 146 -4.46 20.58 -99.10
C SER A 146 -3.67 20.78 -97.80
N GLU A 147 -3.96 21.88 -97.10
CA GLU A 147 -3.38 22.20 -95.79
C GLU A 147 -4.42 22.01 -94.68
N VAL A 148 -4.01 21.41 -93.56
CA VAL A 148 -4.85 21.13 -92.40
C VAL A 148 -4.11 21.55 -91.14
N ASN A 149 -4.69 22.43 -90.33
CA ASN A 149 -4.03 23.03 -89.18
C ASN A 149 -4.53 22.44 -87.85
N PHE A 150 -3.56 22.03 -87.03
CA PHE A 150 -3.79 21.35 -85.76
C PHE A 150 -3.66 22.34 -84.60
N HIS A 151 -4.65 22.31 -83.72
CA HIS A 151 -4.66 23.02 -82.45
C HIS A 151 -4.75 22.02 -81.29
N CYS A 152 -4.19 22.36 -80.14
CA CYS A 152 -4.34 21.52 -78.95
C CYS A 152 -5.79 21.56 -78.46
N MET A 153 -6.29 20.45 -77.91
CA MET A 153 -7.60 20.44 -77.24
C MET A 153 -7.61 21.36 -76.01
N ALA A 154 -8.79 21.78 -75.58
CA ALA A 154 -8.95 22.56 -74.36
C ALA A 154 -8.33 21.82 -73.15
N GLY A 155 -7.66 22.58 -72.26
CA GLY A 155 -6.84 22.00 -71.19
C GLY A 155 -5.40 21.62 -71.61
N TYR A 156 -5.03 21.68 -72.89
CA TYR A 156 -3.68 21.37 -73.37
C TYR A 156 -2.97 22.60 -74.00
N ASN A 157 -1.68 22.75 -73.74
CA ASN A 157 -0.81 23.78 -74.30
C ASN A 157 0.22 23.19 -75.27
N ARG A 158 0.60 23.99 -76.28
CA ARG A 158 1.60 23.64 -77.30
C ARG A 158 3.01 23.62 -76.69
N TYR A 159 3.56 22.43 -76.48
CA TYR A 159 4.91 22.16 -75.96
C TYR A 159 5.94 22.07 -77.10
N ASN A 160 5.86 22.96 -78.09
CA ASN A 160 6.74 22.90 -79.25
C ASN A 160 8.11 23.51 -78.96
N GLN A 161 9.16 22.79 -79.40
CA GLN A 161 10.47 23.38 -79.61
C GLN A 161 10.37 24.45 -80.72
N LYS A 162 11.21 25.50 -80.63
CA LYS A 162 11.14 26.66 -81.54
C LYS A 162 11.27 26.22 -83.01
N GLY A 163 10.18 26.35 -83.77
CA GLY A 163 10.11 26.06 -85.21
C GLY A 163 9.11 24.96 -85.61
N ALA A 164 8.75 24.04 -84.71
CA ALA A 164 7.94 22.88 -85.06
C ALA A 164 6.53 23.24 -85.57
N LEU A 165 6.17 22.74 -86.75
CA LEU A 165 4.96 23.09 -87.51
C LEU A 165 3.66 22.57 -86.84
N SER A 166 2.58 23.36 -86.92
CA SER A 166 1.21 22.95 -86.54
C SER A 166 0.34 22.55 -87.73
N VAL A 167 0.83 22.70 -88.96
CA VAL A 167 0.10 22.40 -90.19
C VAL A 167 0.61 21.08 -90.77
N ALA A 168 -0.31 20.23 -91.23
CA ALA A 168 -0.03 19.11 -92.11
C ALA A 168 -0.37 19.50 -93.56
N LYS A 169 0.47 19.12 -94.52
CA LYS A 169 0.21 19.35 -95.96
C LYS A 169 0.15 18.04 -96.72
N CYS A 170 -0.82 17.88 -97.61
CA CYS A 170 -0.89 16.75 -98.53
C CYS A 170 0.04 17.02 -99.73
N LEU A 171 1.19 16.34 -99.80
CA LEU A 171 2.20 16.55 -100.85
C LEU A 171 2.58 15.22 -101.52
N LEU A 172 3.18 15.28 -102.71
CA LEU A 172 3.74 14.10 -103.37
C LEU A 172 5.10 13.74 -102.75
N ASN A 173 5.21 12.53 -102.21
CA ASN A 173 6.50 11.94 -101.88
C ASN A 173 7.28 11.60 -103.18
N ARG A 174 8.59 11.37 -103.09
CA ARG A 174 9.54 11.12 -104.21
C ARG A 174 9.20 9.94 -105.12
N LYS A 175 8.13 9.18 -104.83
CA LYS A 175 7.58 8.08 -105.63
C LYS A 175 6.25 8.45 -106.32
N ASN A 176 5.89 9.74 -106.36
CA ASN A 176 4.59 10.25 -106.85
C ASN A 176 3.39 9.66 -106.11
N VAL A 177 3.47 9.64 -104.78
CA VAL A 177 2.42 9.15 -103.87
C VAL A 177 1.96 10.29 -102.99
N ALA A 178 0.65 10.53 -102.91
CA ALA A 178 0.08 11.57 -102.04
C ALA A 178 0.20 11.14 -100.56
N GLN A 179 0.88 11.96 -99.75
CA GLN A 179 1.14 11.68 -98.34
C GLN A 179 1.07 12.97 -97.51
N TRP A 180 0.63 12.86 -96.24
CA TRP A 180 0.70 13.96 -95.28
C TRP A 180 2.13 14.18 -94.79
N PHE A 181 2.59 15.43 -94.87
CA PHE A 181 3.85 15.91 -94.28
C PHE A 181 3.54 16.86 -93.12
N GLY A 182 4.11 16.59 -91.95
CA GLY A 182 3.67 17.21 -90.68
C GLY A 182 2.40 16.56 -90.10
N PRO A 183 1.88 17.07 -88.97
CA PRO A 183 2.42 18.18 -88.19
C PRO A 183 3.51 17.72 -87.20
N GLU A 184 4.25 18.65 -86.61
CA GLU A 184 5.26 18.39 -85.56
C GLU A 184 4.79 18.86 -84.18
N ILE A 185 3.49 19.16 -84.04
CA ILE A 185 2.90 19.69 -82.81
C ILE A 185 2.90 18.65 -81.69
N LYS A 186 3.25 19.11 -80.47
CA LYS A 186 3.14 18.31 -79.25
C LYS A 186 2.32 19.08 -78.24
N CYS A 187 1.21 18.51 -77.80
CA CYS A 187 0.30 19.09 -76.82
C CYS A 187 0.54 18.44 -75.46
N LYS A 188 0.82 19.25 -74.43
CA LYS A 188 0.94 18.80 -73.03
C LYS A 188 -0.21 19.39 -72.22
N ALA A 189 -0.78 18.62 -71.29
CA ALA A 189 -1.79 19.10 -70.36
C ALA A 189 -1.31 20.32 -69.57
N ARG A 190 -2.24 21.21 -69.23
CA ARG A 190 -2.03 22.30 -68.28
C ARG A 190 -1.87 21.72 -66.88
N ALA A 191 -0.86 22.19 -66.16
CA ALA A 191 -0.64 21.87 -64.76
C ALA A 191 -1.27 22.95 -63.87
N CYS A 192 -2.11 22.54 -62.95
CA CYS A 192 -2.55 23.36 -61.83
C CYS A 192 -1.40 23.51 -60.80
N PRO A 193 -1.38 24.59 -60.00
CA PRO A 193 -0.42 24.72 -58.89
C PRO A 193 -0.61 23.60 -57.87
N ASP A 194 0.43 23.21 -57.12
CA ASP A 194 0.28 22.20 -56.06
C ASP A 194 -0.77 22.69 -55.03
N PRO A 195 -1.88 21.95 -54.80
CA PRO A 195 -2.92 22.36 -53.87
C PRO A 195 -2.49 22.25 -52.40
N GLY A 196 -1.26 21.79 -52.13
CA GLY A 196 -0.64 21.74 -50.81
C GLY A 196 -1.02 20.50 -50.01
N LYS A 197 -0.67 20.56 -48.72
CA LYS A 197 -1.03 19.56 -47.70
C LYS A 197 -2.13 20.11 -46.81
N LEU A 198 -2.96 19.21 -46.30
CA LEU A 198 -4.10 19.52 -45.45
C LEU A 198 -3.72 19.27 -43.98
N ASP A 199 -3.73 20.30 -43.15
CA ASP A 199 -3.48 20.16 -41.71
C ASP A 199 -4.51 19.22 -41.09
N ASN A 200 -4.05 18.26 -40.27
CA ASN A 200 -4.85 17.17 -39.72
C ASN A 200 -5.61 16.33 -40.77
N GLY A 201 -5.08 16.25 -41.99
CA GLY A 201 -5.62 15.42 -43.07
C GLY A 201 -4.55 14.86 -44.00
N GLN A 202 -5.02 14.24 -45.07
CA GLN A 202 -4.22 13.61 -46.12
C GLN A 202 -4.82 13.93 -47.51
N ARG A 203 -3.95 14.01 -48.51
CA ARG A 203 -4.32 14.14 -49.92
C ARG A 203 -3.99 12.82 -50.63
N GLU A 204 -4.93 12.33 -51.42
CA GLU A 204 -4.73 11.23 -52.35
C GLU A 204 -4.64 11.78 -53.78
N GLY A 205 -3.58 11.37 -54.50
CA GLY A 205 -3.24 11.89 -55.82
C GLY A 205 -2.15 12.97 -55.80
N ASP A 206 -1.13 12.77 -56.66
CA ASP A 206 0.02 13.66 -56.85
C ASP A 206 0.17 14.16 -58.31
N MET A 207 -0.87 14.00 -59.13
CA MET A 207 -0.89 14.45 -60.52
C MET A 207 -1.81 15.65 -60.69
N PHE A 208 -1.22 16.81 -60.95
CA PHE A 208 -1.92 18.11 -61.01
C PHE A 208 -2.21 18.58 -62.45
N GLU A 209 -2.12 17.69 -63.43
CA GLU A 209 -2.34 18.01 -64.84
C GLU A 209 -3.80 17.76 -65.24
N TYR A 210 -4.37 18.58 -66.12
CA TYR A 210 -5.71 18.35 -66.67
C TYR A 210 -5.80 16.97 -67.35
N PRO A 211 -6.87 16.16 -67.14
CA PRO A 211 -8.10 16.45 -66.39
C PRO A 211 -8.12 15.86 -64.96
N HIS A 212 -6.97 15.59 -64.36
CA HIS A 212 -6.86 14.86 -63.09
C HIS A 212 -7.48 15.61 -61.90
N SER A 213 -7.86 14.82 -60.89
CA SER A 213 -8.39 15.31 -59.62
C SER A 213 -7.57 14.75 -58.46
N VAL A 214 -7.54 15.50 -57.36
CA VAL A 214 -7.02 15.07 -56.07
C VAL A 214 -8.16 14.95 -55.07
N GLN A 215 -8.06 14.00 -54.16
CA GLN A 215 -9.05 13.76 -53.11
C GLN A 215 -8.45 14.07 -51.74
N PHE A 216 -9.26 14.60 -50.83
CA PHE A 216 -8.88 14.99 -49.48
C PHE A 216 -9.71 14.21 -48.46
N SER A 217 -9.05 13.74 -47.41
CA SER A 217 -9.70 13.16 -46.24
C SER A 217 -9.01 13.64 -44.97
N CYS A 218 -9.75 13.74 -43.87
CA CYS A 218 -9.19 14.12 -42.58
C CYS A 218 -8.69 12.89 -41.82
N LEU A 219 -7.79 13.12 -40.85
CA LEU A 219 -7.39 12.10 -39.88
C LEU A 219 -8.58 11.78 -38.94
N PRO A 220 -8.60 10.59 -38.30
CA PRO A 220 -9.62 10.25 -37.31
C PRO A 220 -9.77 11.33 -36.23
N GLY A 221 -11.00 11.67 -35.90
CA GLY A 221 -11.33 12.75 -34.97
C GLY A 221 -11.41 14.15 -35.59
N PHE A 222 -11.16 14.30 -36.89
CA PHE A 222 -11.35 15.56 -37.61
C PHE A 222 -12.42 15.44 -38.71
N LEU A 223 -13.28 16.46 -38.82
CA LEU A 223 -14.33 16.59 -39.82
C LEU A 223 -13.86 17.47 -40.99
N LEU A 224 -14.13 17.02 -42.22
CA LEU A 224 -13.80 17.75 -43.43
C LEU A 224 -14.86 18.82 -43.74
N ILE A 225 -14.42 20.08 -43.81
CA ILE A 225 -15.25 21.23 -44.17
C ILE A 225 -14.83 21.73 -45.55
N GLY A 226 -15.70 21.54 -46.55
CA GLY A 226 -15.47 21.88 -47.95
C GLY A 226 -15.67 20.67 -48.87
N SER A 227 -15.24 20.80 -50.14
CA SER A 227 -15.35 19.71 -51.12
C SER A 227 -14.28 18.62 -50.89
N PRO A 228 -14.64 17.32 -50.87
CA PRO A 228 -13.67 16.24 -50.68
C PRO A 228 -12.78 15.98 -51.90
N SER A 229 -13.10 16.53 -53.06
CA SER A 229 -12.32 16.39 -54.29
C SER A 229 -12.16 17.75 -54.97
N ARG A 230 -10.99 18.00 -55.54
CA ARG A 230 -10.75 19.14 -56.44
C ARG A 230 -10.20 18.62 -57.77
N GLN A 231 -10.74 19.11 -58.88
CA GLN A 231 -10.30 18.77 -60.23
C GLN A 231 -9.52 19.92 -60.85
N CYS A 232 -8.47 19.61 -61.61
CA CYS A 232 -7.75 20.61 -62.40
C CYS A 232 -8.57 20.92 -63.65
N LEU A 233 -8.94 22.21 -63.83
CA LEU A 233 -9.76 22.69 -64.94
C LEU A 233 -8.93 22.98 -66.19
N GLU A 234 -9.60 23.12 -67.33
CA GLU A 234 -8.97 23.48 -68.61
C GLU A 234 -8.27 24.85 -68.60
N SER A 235 -8.57 25.71 -67.62
CA SER A 235 -7.85 26.97 -67.38
C SER A 235 -6.43 26.72 -66.86
N GLY A 236 -6.21 25.66 -66.08
CA GLY A 236 -5.05 25.49 -65.20
C GLY A 236 -5.31 25.88 -63.74
N GLU A 237 -6.57 25.99 -63.33
CA GLU A 237 -6.99 26.28 -61.94
C GLU A 237 -7.76 25.12 -61.32
N TRP A 238 -7.74 25.01 -59.98
CA TRP A 238 -8.51 23.99 -59.26
C TRP A 238 -9.97 24.41 -59.06
N THR A 239 -10.90 23.46 -59.16
CA THR A 239 -12.30 23.66 -58.74
C THR A 239 -12.41 24.05 -57.26
N GLY A 240 -13.16 25.11 -56.97
CA GLY A 240 -13.51 25.53 -55.60
C GLY A 240 -12.31 25.93 -54.74
N GLU A 241 -12.54 26.11 -53.43
CA GLU A 241 -11.49 26.38 -52.44
C GLU A 241 -10.88 25.08 -51.88
N ALA A 242 -9.77 25.19 -51.15
CA ALA A 242 -9.20 24.05 -50.42
C ALA A 242 -10.09 23.70 -49.21
N PRO A 243 -10.40 22.42 -48.96
CA PRO A 243 -11.13 22.03 -47.76
C PRO A 243 -10.26 22.20 -46.51
N THR A 244 -10.89 22.23 -45.33
CA THR A 244 -10.20 22.33 -44.03
C THR A 244 -10.65 21.21 -43.09
N CYS A 245 -9.74 20.64 -42.31
CA CYS A 245 -10.07 19.67 -41.27
C CYS A 245 -10.23 20.37 -39.92
N LYS A 246 -11.43 20.33 -39.35
CA LYS A 246 -11.71 20.85 -38.00
C LYS A 246 -11.83 19.69 -37.01
N PRO A 247 -11.37 19.83 -35.75
CA PRO A 247 -11.56 18.78 -34.76
C PRO A 247 -13.06 18.54 -34.54
N THR A 248 -13.42 17.28 -34.31
CA THR A 248 -14.80 16.91 -33.95
C THR A 248 -15.11 17.46 -32.56
N GLU A 249 -16.32 17.97 -32.35
CA GLU A 249 -16.75 18.48 -31.05
C GLU A 249 -17.74 17.50 -30.40
N CYS A 250 -17.45 17.09 -29.16
CA CYS A 250 -18.38 16.33 -28.34
C CYS A 250 -19.46 17.24 -27.75
N PRO A 251 -20.70 16.76 -27.53
CA PRO A 251 -21.73 17.56 -26.87
C PRO A 251 -21.29 17.90 -25.43
N ARG A 252 -21.57 19.12 -24.95
CA ARG A 252 -21.24 19.50 -23.56
C ARG A 252 -21.92 18.50 -22.59
N PRO A 253 -21.19 17.84 -21.67
CA PRO A 253 -21.81 16.95 -20.70
C PRO A 253 -22.72 17.73 -19.75
N SER A 254 -23.74 17.05 -19.23
CA SER A 254 -24.53 17.51 -18.09
C SER A 254 -23.66 17.70 -16.85
N ASP A 255 -24.01 18.69 -16.03
CA ASP A 255 -23.53 18.76 -14.65
C ASP A 255 -24.26 17.66 -13.84
N PRO A 256 -23.54 16.75 -13.16
CA PRO A 256 -24.17 15.69 -12.38
C PRO A 256 -24.92 16.28 -11.18
N LEU A 257 -25.99 15.61 -10.73
CA LEU A 257 -26.75 16.06 -9.54
C LEU A 257 -25.81 16.12 -8.32
N HIS A 258 -25.77 17.28 -7.65
CA HIS A 258 -24.80 17.60 -6.57
C HIS A 258 -23.33 17.58 -7.01
N GLY A 259 -23.07 18.05 -8.23
CA GLY A 259 -21.72 18.30 -8.75
C GLY A 259 -21.73 19.17 -10.00
N ARG A 260 -20.57 19.23 -10.66
CA ARG A 260 -20.29 20.07 -11.83
C ARG A 260 -19.14 19.54 -12.68
N VAL A 261 -19.20 19.84 -13.98
CA VAL A 261 -18.16 19.58 -14.97
C VAL A 261 -17.12 20.70 -14.94
N LEU A 262 -15.86 20.31 -14.84
CA LEU A 262 -14.68 21.17 -14.88
C LEU A 262 -13.94 20.93 -16.20
N GLY A 263 -14.16 21.84 -17.15
CA GLY A 263 -13.54 21.87 -18.48
C GLY A 263 -14.31 22.82 -19.42
N SER A 264 -13.61 23.45 -20.37
CA SER A 264 -14.20 24.37 -21.34
C SER A 264 -14.03 23.93 -22.80
N SER A 265 -13.00 23.15 -23.13
CA SER A 265 -12.84 22.57 -24.46
C SER A 265 -13.66 21.29 -24.61
N LEU A 266 -14.32 21.15 -25.75
CA LEU A 266 -15.14 20.00 -26.13
C LEU A 266 -14.62 19.30 -27.40
N THR A 267 -13.48 19.73 -27.94
CA THR A 267 -12.88 19.16 -29.15
C THR A 267 -12.35 17.74 -28.93
N PHE A 268 -12.11 17.01 -30.02
CA PHE A 268 -11.35 15.75 -30.01
C PHE A 268 -10.07 15.85 -29.15
N GLU A 269 -9.78 14.76 -28.42
CA GLU A 269 -8.74 14.64 -27.38
C GLU A 269 -8.87 15.57 -26.16
N SER A 270 -9.86 16.50 -26.11
CA SER A 270 -10.11 17.29 -24.92
C SER A 270 -10.56 16.41 -23.75
N GLN A 271 -10.19 16.82 -22.53
CA GLN A 271 -10.56 16.11 -21.31
C GLN A 271 -11.39 17.02 -20.42
N VAL A 272 -12.56 16.53 -20.00
CA VAL A 272 -13.37 17.11 -18.92
C VAL A 272 -13.15 16.33 -17.63
N SER A 273 -13.18 17.02 -16.51
CA SER A 273 -13.11 16.43 -15.17
C SER A 273 -14.39 16.72 -14.39
N TYR A 274 -14.73 15.89 -13.41
CA TYR A 274 -15.96 16.02 -12.62
C TYR A 274 -15.61 16.31 -11.17
N SER A 275 -16.37 17.20 -10.53
CA SER A 275 -16.26 17.51 -9.10
C SER A 275 -17.65 17.49 -8.47
N CYS A 276 -17.78 16.91 -7.29
CA CYS A 276 -19.01 16.96 -6.50
C CYS A 276 -19.03 18.19 -5.58
N ASP A 277 -20.23 18.55 -5.12
CA ASP A 277 -20.41 19.54 -4.07
C ASP A 277 -20.02 18.98 -2.68
N PRO A 278 -19.72 19.83 -1.69
CA PRO A 278 -19.37 19.39 -0.34
C PRO A 278 -20.43 18.45 0.24
N GLY A 279 -19.99 17.30 0.75
CA GLY A 279 -20.86 16.23 1.26
C GLY A 279 -21.27 15.17 0.25
N TYR A 280 -20.77 15.24 -0.99
CA TYR A 280 -20.97 14.21 -2.01
C TYR A 280 -19.62 13.68 -2.53
N ARG A 281 -19.53 12.36 -2.74
CA ARG A 281 -18.36 11.67 -3.30
C ARG A 281 -18.63 11.23 -4.74
N LEU A 282 -17.62 11.38 -5.59
CA LEU A 282 -17.72 10.99 -7.00
C LEU A 282 -17.60 9.47 -7.17
N VAL A 283 -18.51 8.90 -7.96
CA VAL A 283 -18.57 7.47 -8.28
C VAL A 283 -18.48 7.26 -9.78
N GLY A 284 -17.57 6.40 -10.20
CA GLY A 284 -17.24 6.20 -11.61
C GLY A 284 -15.98 6.97 -12.03
N GLN A 285 -15.98 7.55 -13.23
CA GLN A 285 -14.78 8.11 -13.84
C GLN A 285 -14.59 9.59 -13.50
N LYS A 286 -13.48 9.93 -12.82
CA LYS A 286 -13.12 11.32 -12.49
C LYS A 286 -12.97 12.22 -13.71
N GLN A 287 -12.59 11.66 -14.85
CA GLN A 287 -12.34 12.38 -16.10
C GLN A 287 -12.85 11.58 -17.29
N ARG A 288 -13.32 12.27 -18.33
CA ARG A 288 -13.74 11.68 -19.61
C ARG A 288 -13.07 12.45 -20.75
N ILE A 289 -12.79 11.76 -21.85
CA ILE A 289 -12.04 12.29 -23.01
C ILE A 289 -12.97 12.28 -24.23
N CYS A 290 -12.90 13.31 -25.06
CA CYS A 290 -13.67 13.37 -26.31
C CYS A 290 -13.02 12.49 -27.38
N LEU A 291 -13.75 11.47 -27.84
CA LEU A 291 -13.29 10.49 -28.82
C LEU A 291 -13.51 10.95 -30.26
N ALA A 292 -12.92 10.21 -31.21
CA ALA A 292 -12.95 10.54 -32.63
C ALA A 292 -14.36 10.54 -33.24
N GLU A 293 -15.29 9.83 -32.61
CA GLU A 293 -16.70 9.70 -32.99
C GLU A 293 -17.59 10.86 -32.49
N GLY A 294 -17.01 11.87 -31.81
CA GLY A 294 -17.78 12.95 -31.16
C GLY A 294 -18.50 12.51 -29.88
N LEU A 295 -18.03 11.43 -29.25
CA LEU A 295 -18.61 10.85 -28.04
C LEU A 295 -17.63 10.92 -26.86
N TRP A 296 -18.14 11.17 -25.65
CA TRP A 296 -17.35 11.12 -24.43
C TRP A 296 -17.05 9.69 -24.01
N ALA A 297 -15.77 9.37 -23.85
CA ALA A 297 -15.31 8.07 -23.38
C ALA A 297 -15.99 7.65 -22.07
N GLY A 298 -16.34 6.36 -21.99
CA GLY A 298 -16.93 5.74 -20.80
C GLY A 298 -18.27 6.32 -20.37
N ARG A 299 -18.63 6.12 -19.09
CA ARG A 299 -19.93 6.49 -18.53
C ARG A 299 -19.84 7.77 -17.69
N GLU A 300 -20.93 8.51 -17.66
CA GLU A 300 -21.10 9.68 -16.80
C GLU A 300 -21.03 9.27 -15.31
N PRO A 301 -20.23 9.94 -14.47
CA PRO A 301 -20.12 9.63 -13.05
C PRO A 301 -21.29 10.24 -12.25
N SER A 302 -21.63 9.61 -11.13
CA SER A 302 -22.62 10.11 -10.18
C SER A 302 -21.95 10.71 -8.93
N CYS A 303 -22.56 11.72 -8.33
CA CYS A 303 -22.19 12.22 -7.01
C CYS A 303 -23.14 11.60 -5.98
N GLU A 304 -22.61 10.70 -5.14
CA GLU A 304 -23.36 10.02 -4.08
C GLU A 304 -23.14 10.72 -2.75
N GLU A 305 -24.21 10.87 -1.96
CA GLU A 305 -24.13 11.47 -0.62
C GLU A 305 -23.15 10.70 0.28
N ILE A 306 -22.25 11.43 0.94
CA ILE A 306 -21.32 10.86 1.90
C ILE A 306 -22.09 10.60 3.20
N ARG A 307 -22.24 9.32 3.53
CA ARG A 307 -22.87 8.84 4.75
C ARG A 307 -21.92 7.93 5.51
N CYS A 308 -21.63 8.28 6.75
CA CYS A 308 -20.82 7.48 7.65
C CYS A 308 -21.57 6.23 8.15
N PRO A 309 -20.86 5.16 8.56
CA PRO A 309 -21.49 4.01 9.21
C PRO A 309 -22.14 4.42 10.53
N LEU A 310 -23.22 3.74 10.93
CA LEU A 310 -23.87 3.98 12.22
C LEU A 310 -22.90 3.61 13.37
N LEU A 311 -22.72 4.51 14.33
CA LEU A 311 -21.85 4.28 15.48
C LEU A 311 -22.42 3.18 16.40
N PRO A 312 -21.56 2.33 17.00
CA PRO A 312 -22.01 1.34 17.97
C PRO A 312 -22.50 2.01 19.26
N SER A 313 -23.48 1.40 19.93
CA SER A 313 -24.05 1.91 21.18
C SER A 313 -23.00 2.05 22.28
N LEU A 314 -22.88 3.25 22.86
CA LEU A 314 -21.94 3.55 23.93
C LEU A 314 -22.29 2.82 25.23
N VAL A 315 -21.46 1.87 25.66
CA VAL A 315 -21.66 1.13 26.91
C VAL A 315 -21.51 2.08 28.10
N ASN A 316 -22.49 2.04 29.01
CA ASN A 316 -22.63 2.98 30.14
C ASN A 316 -22.69 4.47 29.70
N GLY A 317 -23.30 4.74 28.55
CA GLY A 317 -23.55 6.08 28.04
C GLY A 317 -24.66 6.12 26.99
N TYR A 318 -24.74 7.24 26.28
CA TYR A 318 -25.59 7.47 25.12
C TYR A 318 -24.88 8.40 24.12
N ILE A 319 -25.40 8.46 22.90
CA ILE A 319 -24.87 9.29 21.81
C ILE A 319 -25.94 10.31 21.45
N GLU A 320 -25.59 11.59 21.48
CA GLU A 320 -26.44 12.68 21.00
C GLU A 320 -26.10 12.94 19.52
N GLY A 321 -27.12 13.01 18.67
CA GLY A 321 -26.99 13.06 17.21
C GLY A 321 -27.13 11.66 16.59
N GLY A 322 -28.21 11.46 15.82
CA GLY A 322 -28.50 10.21 15.10
C GLY A 322 -28.22 10.28 13.59
N ASP A 323 -27.85 11.45 13.08
CA ASP A 323 -27.53 11.70 11.68
C ASP A 323 -26.15 11.15 11.31
N THR A 324 -26.04 10.60 10.09
CA THR A 324 -24.77 10.07 9.55
C THR A 324 -24.32 10.77 8.27
N HIS A 325 -24.98 11.85 7.84
CA HIS A 325 -24.58 12.64 6.66
C HIS A 325 -23.26 13.39 6.89
N TYR A 326 -22.57 13.79 5.83
CA TYR A 326 -21.32 14.56 5.92
C TYR A 326 -21.44 15.80 6.83
N GLY A 327 -20.48 15.99 7.72
CA GLY A 327 -20.49 17.08 8.70
C GLY A 327 -21.43 16.88 9.88
N ALA A 328 -22.26 15.82 9.91
CA ALA A 328 -23.01 15.44 11.09
C ALA A 328 -22.07 15.20 12.28
N LYS A 329 -22.52 15.59 13.47
CA LYS A 329 -21.73 15.56 14.71
C LYS A 329 -22.41 14.69 15.75
N ALA A 330 -21.72 13.64 16.16
CA ALA A 330 -22.09 12.78 17.28
C ALA A 330 -21.37 13.26 18.55
N VAL A 331 -22.11 13.46 19.64
CA VAL A 331 -21.56 13.84 20.95
C VAL A 331 -21.73 12.69 21.94
N PHE A 332 -20.65 12.29 22.59
CA PHE A 332 -20.60 11.13 23.48
C PHE A 332 -20.87 11.54 24.92
N ARG A 333 -21.89 10.95 25.54
CA ARG A 333 -22.28 11.22 26.94
C ARG A 333 -22.19 9.93 27.75
N CYS A 334 -21.40 9.90 28.81
CA CYS A 334 -21.48 8.81 29.79
C CYS A 334 -22.67 9.02 30.73
N LEU A 335 -23.11 7.93 31.37
CA LEU A 335 -24.13 7.99 32.44
C LEU A 335 -23.65 8.78 33.66
N GLU A 336 -24.59 9.15 34.54
CA GLU A 336 -24.32 9.95 35.73
C GLU A 336 -23.15 9.41 36.56
N SER A 337 -22.30 10.31 37.04
CA SER A 337 -21.05 10.03 37.77
C SER A 337 -19.98 9.21 37.04
N MET A 338 -20.11 8.95 35.73
CA MET A 338 -19.05 8.29 34.94
C MET A 338 -18.21 9.30 34.14
N SER A 339 -16.95 8.95 33.93
CA SER A 339 -15.94 9.76 33.20
C SER A 339 -15.48 9.04 31.94
N HIS A 340 -15.44 9.73 30.80
CA HIS A 340 -14.94 9.15 29.55
C HIS A 340 -13.41 9.20 29.48
N THR A 341 -12.80 8.17 28.87
CA THR A 341 -11.44 8.22 28.36
C THR A 341 -11.47 8.04 26.84
N GLY A 342 -11.05 9.07 26.11
CA GLY A 342 -11.18 9.19 24.66
C GLY A 342 -11.76 10.54 24.26
N PRO A 343 -12.21 10.69 23.00
CA PRO A 343 -12.84 11.91 22.48
C PRO A 343 -14.26 12.09 23.05
N SER A 344 -14.69 13.35 23.23
CA SER A 344 -16.08 13.68 23.62
C SER A 344 -17.04 13.81 22.44
N GLU A 345 -16.52 13.87 21.21
CA GLU A 345 -17.29 14.05 19.99
C GLU A 345 -16.61 13.44 18.76
N ALA A 346 -17.41 13.12 17.74
CA ALA A 346 -16.98 12.69 16.42
C ALA A 346 -17.76 13.46 15.34
N THR A 347 -17.15 13.63 14.17
CA THR A 347 -17.76 14.28 13.01
C THR A 347 -17.60 13.40 11.77
N CYS A 348 -18.62 13.34 10.91
CA CYS A 348 -18.56 12.56 9.68
C CYS A 348 -17.71 13.27 8.61
N GLY A 349 -16.59 12.66 8.21
CA GLY A 349 -15.60 13.23 7.28
C GLY A 349 -15.88 12.98 5.80
N GLU A 350 -15.12 13.63 4.92
CA GLU A 350 -15.26 13.52 3.45
C GLU A 350 -14.99 12.09 2.91
N ASN A 351 -14.27 11.26 3.68
CA ASN A 351 -14.03 9.85 3.35
C ASN A 351 -15.20 8.92 3.71
N GLY A 352 -16.25 9.42 4.39
CA GLY A 352 -17.33 8.58 4.91
C GLY A 352 -16.96 7.83 6.19
N GLU A 353 -15.92 8.25 6.90
CA GLU A 353 -15.58 7.73 8.24
C GLU A 353 -15.79 8.81 9.31
N TRP A 354 -16.03 8.36 10.54
CA TRP A 354 -16.06 9.26 11.70
C TRP A 354 -14.65 9.67 12.09
N SER A 355 -14.44 10.97 12.32
CA SER A 355 -13.15 11.55 12.73
C SER A 355 -12.59 11.01 14.04
N SER A 356 -13.43 10.35 14.85
CA SER A 356 -13.01 9.67 16.08
C SER A 356 -13.92 8.47 16.39
N GLN A 357 -13.40 7.50 17.15
CA GLN A 357 -14.17 6.34 17.64
C GLN A 357 -14.78 6.63 19.02
N PRO A 358 -15.91 5.98 19.41
CA PRO A 358 -16.54 6.22 20.70
C PRO A 358 -15.58 5.97 21.89
N PRO A 359 -15.60 6.83 22.93
CA PRO A 359 -14.75 6.70 24.10
C PRO A 359 -15.21 5.56 25.02
N THR A 360 -14.37 5.16 25.97
CA THR A 360 -14.78 4.22 27.03
C THR A 360 -15.26 4.98 28.27
N CYS A 361 -16.49 4.72 28.72
CA CYS A 361 -17.02 5.25 29.97
C CYS A 361 -16.54 4.43 31.18
N LEU A 362 -15.82 5.09 32.10
CA LEU A 362 -15.27 4.50 33.32
C LEU A 362 -16.04 5.01 34.55
N ALA A 363 -16.35 4.10 35.47
CA ALA A 363 -17.05 4.43 36.71
C ALA A 363 -16.16 5.21 37.69
N SER A 364 -16.73 6.24 38.33
CA SER A 364 -16.08 6.93 39.46
C SER A 364 -15.86 6.00 40.65
N CYS A 365 -14.84 6.29 41.45
CA CYS A 365 -14.58 5.60 42.72
C CYS A 365 -15.19 6.38 43.88
N ILE A 366 -15.66 5.67 44.91
CA ILE A 366 -16.12 6.25 46.16
C ILE A 366 -14.89 6.53 47.06
N VAL A 367 -14.80 7.72 47.66
CA VAL A 367 -13.76 8.03 48.67
C VAL A 367 -13.98 7.13 49.90
N PRO A 368 -13.01 6.28 50.28
CA PRO A 368 -13.15 5.38 51.42
C PRO A 368 -13.07 6.13 52.75
N THR A 369 -13.65 5.54 53.79
CA THR A 369 -13.38 5.93 55.18
C THR A 369 -11.98 5.48 55.58
N ILE A 370 -11.15 6.38 56.10
CA ILE A 370 -9.76 6.10 56.51
C ILE A 370 -9.60 6.47 57.98
N GLU A 371 -9.07 5.55 58.78
CA GLU A 371 -8.81 5.80 60.20
C GLU A 371 -7.60 6.73 60.38
N ASN A 372 -7.75 7.73 61.26
CA ASN A 372 -6.74 8.74 61.57
C ASN A 372 -6.17 9.51 60.36
N GLY A 373 -6.93 9.61 59.26
CA GLY A 373 -6.53 10.32 58.05
C GLY A 373 -7.70 10.89 57.24
N GLN A 374 -7.37 11.75 56.28
CA GLN A 374 -8.30 12.47 55.42
C GLN A 374 -7.82 12.45 53.96
N ALA A 375 -8.76 12.33 53.03
CA ALA A 375 -8.48 12.31 51.60
C ALA A 375 -8.53 13.74 51.03
N ASN A 376 -7.50 14.15 50.29
CA ASN A 376 -7.38 15.49 49.72
C ASN A 376 -7.12 15.45 48.21
N LEU A 377 -7.68 16.41 47.47
CA LEU A 377 -7.32 16.72 46.09
C LEU A 377 -6.54 18.04 46.08
N GLY A 378 -5.21 17.94 46.09
CA GLY A 378 -4.35 19.10 46.33
C GLY A 378 -4.56 19.66 47.73
N THR A 379 -5.11 20.86 47.83
CA THR A 379 -5.47 21.53 49.10
C THR A 379 -6.95 21.37 49.48
N MET A 380 -7.77 20.69 48.67
CA MET A 380 -9.21 20.52 48.92
C MET A 380 -9.53 19.20 49.62
N TYR A 381 -10.14 19.27 50.81
CA TYR A 381 -10.67 18.11 51.53
C TYR A 381 -11.80 17.39 50.74
N LEU A 382 -11.77 16.06 50.76
CA LEU A 382 -12.78 15.17 50.19
C LEU A 382 -13.47 14.36 51.30
N PRO A 383 -14.76 14.56 51.57
CA PRO A 383 -15.48 13.74 52.53
C PRO A 383 -15.63 12.29 52.04
N PRO A 384 -15.62 11.29 52.95
CA PRO A 384 -15.94 9.91 52.62
C PRO A 384 -17.32 9.79 51.94
N GLY A 385 -17.47 8.81 51.05
CA GLY A 385 -18.70 8.63 50.26
C GLY A 385 -18.78 9.52 49.01
N ARG A 386 -17.94 10.56 48.86
CA ARG A 386 -17.88 11.38 47.63
C ARG A 386 -17.41 10.55 46.44
N LEU A 387 -18.02 10.78 45.27
CA LEU A 387 -17.60 10.16 44.00
C LEU A 387 -16.48 10.96 43.33
N ILE A 388 -15.48 10.26 42.82
CA ILE A 388 -14.27 10.82 42.19
C ILE A 388 -14.05 10.19 40.80
N PRO A 389 -13.92 10.99 39.72
CA PRO A 389 -13.70 10.49 38.36
C PRO A 389 -12.53 9.52 38.21
N SER A 390 -12.65 8.55 37.30
CA SER A 390 -11.57 7.61 36.98
C SER A 390 -10.36 8.33 36.36
N GLY A 391 -9.15 7.90 36.71
CA GLY A 391 -7.89 8.58 36.40
C GLY A 391 -7.49 9.67 37.40
N THR A 392 -8.40 10.14 38.25
CA THR A 392 -8.04 11.13 39.29
C THR A 392 -7.08 10.54 40.32
N LYS A 393 -6.06 11.31 40.69
CA LYS A 393 -5.12 11.01 41.77
C LYS A 393 -5.41 11.89 42.98
N ILE A 394 -5.59 11.27 44.15
CA ILE A 394 -5.80 11.96 45.42
C ILE A 394 -4.67 11.62 46.39
N THR A 395 -4.30 12.59 47.22
CA THR A 395 -3.35 12.42 48.32
C THR A 395 -4.09 12.18 49.63
N MET A 396 -3.38 11.71 50.65
CA MET A 396 -3.97 11.38 51.94
C MET A 396 -3.14 11.99 53.06
N GLU A 397 -3.79 12.80 53.89
CA GLU A 397 -3.21 13.57 54.98
C GLU A 397 -3.59 12.91 56.31
N CYS A 398 -2.59 12.48 57.06
CA CYS A 398 -2.79 11.84 58.36
C CYS A 398 -2.90 12.87 59.49
N GLN A 399 -3.60 12.49 60.55
CA GLN A 399 -3.62 13.26 61.80
C GLN A 399 -2.21 13.47 62.36
N PRO A 400 -2.00 14.50 63.21
CA PRO A 400 -0.71 14.75 63.85
C PRO A 400 -0.07 13.50 64.43
N ARG A 401 1.25 13.40 64.26
CA ARG A 401 2.07 12.25 64.68
C ARG A 401 1.78 10.91 64.00
N HIS A 402 1.11 10.92 62.85
CA HIS A 402 0.97 9.76 61.95
C HIS A 402 1.48 10.12 60.54
N SER A 403 1.82 9.10 59.73
CA SER A 403 2.23 9.25 58.34
C SER A 403 1.59 8.18 57.44
N PRO A 404 1.26 8.51 56.17
CA PRO A 404 0.62 7.57 55.26
C PRO A 404 1.61 6.52 54.76
N SER A 405 1.20 5.25 54.82
CA SER A 405 1.96 4.11 54.34
C SER A 405 1.09 3.28 53.37
N PRO A 406 1.48 3.16 52.07
CA PRO A 406 2.53 3.92 51.39
C PRO A 406 2.16 5.40 51.22
N SER A 407 3.17 6.28 51.09
CA SER A 407 2.97 7.72 50.87
C SER A 407 2.61 8.09 49.42
N ALA A 408 2.49 7.11 48.52
CA ALA A 408 2.12 7.33 47.12
C ALA A 408 0.62 7.70 46.99
N PRO A 409 0.26 8.65 46.10
CA PRO A 409 -1.14 9.01 45.88
C PRO A 409 -1.94 7.82 45.33
N MET A 410 -3.20 7.73 45.75
CA MET A 410 -4.13 6.72 45.27
C MET A 410 -4.85 7.22 44.01
N GLU A 411 -4.99 6.34 43.03
CA GLU A 411 -5.50 6.59 41.68
C GLU A 411 -6.80 5.81 41.48
N CYS A 412 -7.88 6.49 41.10
CA CYS A 412 -9.14 5.84 40.80
C CYS A 412 -9.06 5.13 39.45
N ARG A 413 -9.45 3.86 39.40
CA ARG A 413 -9.48 3.00 38.21
C ARG A 413 -10.80 2.23 38.15
N ASN A 414 -11.76 2.78 37.41
CA ASN A 414 -13.04 2.15 37.10
C ASN A 414 -13.73 1.51 38.33
N SER A 415 -14.27 2.36 39.21
CA SER A 415 -14.83 2.06 40.55
C SER A 415 -13.86 1.60 41.66
N SER A 416 -12.66 1.09 41.35
CA SER A 416 -11.68 0.66 42.38
C SER A 416 -10.51 1.63 42.52
N TRP A 417 -9.96 1.75 43.73
CA TRP A 417 -8.65 2.37 43.95
C TRP A 417 -7.52 1.36 43.63
N ASN A 418 -6.35 1.87 43.23
CA ASN A 418 -5.14 1.08 43.02
C ASN A 418 -4.54 0.54 44.33
N HIS A 419 -4.53 1.35 45.39
CA HIS A 419 -4.19 1.02 46.76
C HIS A 419 -4.90 2.01 47.70
N VAL A 420 -5.05 1.66 48.99
CA VAL A 420 -5.57 2.57 50.02
C VAL A 420 -4.49 2.71 51.11
N PRO A 421 -3.88 3.90 51.28
CA PRO A 421 -2.87 4.11 52.33
C PRO A 421 -3.44 4.02 53.74
N ILE A 422 -2.62 3.57 54.69
CA ILE A 422 -2.96 3.48 56.12
C ILE A 422 -2.13 4.51 56.89
N CYS A 423 -2.74 5.25 57.81
CA CYS A 423 -2.03 6.18 58.70
C CYS A 423 -1.32 5.45 59.85
N SER A 424 -0.08 5.04 59.60
CA SER A 424 0.80 4.48 60.63
C SER A 424 1.34 5.57 61.59
N PRO A 425 1.45 5.34 62.91
CA PRO A 425 2.09 6.28 63.82
C PRO A 425 3.55 6.58 63.44
N LEU A 426 4.03 7.80 63.71
CA LEU A 426 5.40 8.19 63.38
C LEU A 426 6.45 7.35 64.10
N ASN A 427 7.47 6.98 63.32
CA ASN A 427 8.74 6.46 63.81
C ASN A 427 9.58 7.61 64.39
N CYS A 428 10.42 7.32 65.38
CA CYS A 428 11.33 8.30 65.96
C CYS A 428 12.49 8.56 64.99
N LEU A 429 12.61 9.80 64.53
CA LEU A 429 13.69 10.23 63.62
C LEU A 429 14.98 10.56 64.38
N GLU A 430 14.84 11.04 65.62
CA GLU A 430 15.97 11.30 66.50
C GLU A 430 16.45 10.04 67.23
N TRP A 431 17.70 10.08 67.68
CA TRP A 431 18.28 9.02 68.50
C TRP A 431 17.77 9.11 69.95
N PRO A 432 17.70 7.98 70.69
CA PRO A 432 17.41 7.98 72.12
C PRO A 432 18.26 9.02 72.89
N PRO A 433 17.68 9.82 73.82
CA PRO A 433 18.40 10.83 74.58
C PRO A 433 19.69 10.30 75.23
N ARG A 434 20.79 11.02 75.10
CA ARG A 434 22.10 10.57 75.60
C ARG A 434 22.18 10.75 77.12
N VAL A 435 22.45 9.66 77.84
CA VAL A 435 22.67 9.64 79.29
C VAL A 435 24.17 9.48 79.57
N ASN A 436 24.72 10.37 80.40
CA ASN A 436 26.14 10.33 80.75
C ASN A 436 26.51 9.03 81.48
N ARG A 437 27.68 8.46 81.13
CA ARG A 437 28.19 7.17 81.64
C ARG A 437 27.26 5.95 81.40
N ALA A 438 26.30 6.06 80.48
CA ALA A 438 25.47 4.96 80.00
C ALA A 438 25.77 4.59 78.54
N ARG A 439 25.42 3.35 78.16
CA ARG A 439 25.27 2.88 76.78
C ARG A 439 23.79 2.65 76.52
N VAL A 440 23.32 2.97 75.30
CA VAL A 440 21.94 2.70 74.87
C VAL A 440 21.90 1.61 73.79
N LEU A 441 20.95 0.69 73.91
CA LEU A 441 20.75 -0.44 73.03
C LEU A 441 19.32 -0.40 72.46
N PHE A 442 19.21 -0.28 71.14
CA PHE A 442 17.96 -0.35 70.39
C PHE A 442 18.21 -1.00 69.02
N THR A 443 17.17 -1.58 68.41
CA THR A 443 17.28 -2.32 67.13
C THR A 443 16.60 -1.62 65.96
N LYS A 444 15.57 -0.81 66.24
CA LYS A 444 14.79 0.00 65.31
C LYS A 444 14.29 1.24 66.05
N SER A 445 13.97 2.32 65.32
CA SER A 445 13.27 3.49 65.85
C SER A 445 11.79 3.54 65.45
N ALA A 446 11.21 2.39 65.08
CA ALA A 446 9.81 2.30 64.71
C ALA A 446 8.89 2.55 65.92
N HIS A 447 7.65 2.98 65.68
CA HIS A 447 6.65 3.10 66.76
C HIS A 447 6.55 1.82 67.61
N GLY A 448 6.51 1.95 68.93
CA GLY A 448 6.53 0.84 69.87
C GLY A 448 7.90 0.22 70.13
N SER A 449 8.97 0.66 69.43
CA SER A 449 10.33 0.19 69.69
C SER A 449 10.83 0.65 71.07
N VAL A 450 11.60 -0.21 71.73
CA VAL A 450 12.12 0.03 73.08
C VAL A 450 13.63 0.22 73.01
N ALA A 451 14.15 1.26 73.68
CA ALA A 451 15.57 1.49 73.86
C ALA A 451 15.94 1.26 75.34
N ARG A 452 16.95 0.41 75.58
CA ARG A 452 17.44 0.00 76.91
C ARG A 452 18.75 0.71 77.24
N TYR A 453 18.89 1.18 78.48
CA TYR A 453 20.11 1.83 78.97
C TYR A 453 20.86 0.92 79.95
N THR A 454 22.18 0.87 79.81
CA THR A 454 23.08 0.13 80.72
C THR A 454 24.23 1.03 81.12
N CYS A 455 24.42 1.25 82.43
CA CYS A 455 25.55 2.02 82.95
C CYS A 455 26.89 1.29 82.70
N ILE A 456 28.00 2.04 82.72
CA ILE A 456 29.34 1.46 82.75
C ILE A 456 29.69 0.93 84.15
N SER A 457 30.68 0.04 84.24
CA SER A 457 31.18 -0.54 85.50
C SER A 457 31.48 0.53 86.57
N GLY A 458 31.09 0.27 87.82
CA GLY A 458 31.16 1.22 88.93
C GLY A 458 29.96 2.16 89.06
N TYR A 459 28.97 2.08 88.16
CA TYR A 459 27.73 2.87 88.22
C TYR A 459 26.49 1.98 88.07
N HIS A 460 25.46 2.26 88.87
CA HIS A 460 24.12 1.67 88.75
C HIS A 460 23.12 2.74 88.28
N LEU A 461 21.93 2.31 87.85
CA LEU A 461 20.90 3.21 87.34
C LEU A 461 20.03 3.74 88.48
N ASN A 462 19.71 5.04 88.50
CA ASN A 462 18.90 5.68 89.56
C ASN A 462 17.43 5.21 89.63
N SER A 463 16.99 4.31 88.74
CA SER A 463 15.59 3.90 88.62
C SER A 463 15.50 2.47 88.08
N ASP A 464 14.58 1.67 88.63
CA ASP A 464 14.36 0.27 88.22
C ASP A 464 13.88 0.13 86.76
N LYS A 465 13.37 1.20 86.15
CA LYS A 465 12.95 1.23 84.74
C LYS A 465 14.12 1.62 83.84
N ASP A 466 14.77 0.62 83.26
CA ASP A 466 15.94 0.72 82.38
C ASP A 466 15.62 1.08 80.91
N THR A 467 14.35 1.24 80.56
CA THR A 467 13.88 1.41 79.17
C THR A 467 13.06 2.67 78.92
N ILE A 468 13.18 3.21 77.71
CA ILE A 468 12.30 4.22 77.12
C ILE A 468 11.64 3.68 75.83
N LYS A 469 10.49 4.24 75.43
CA LYS A 469 9.68 3.75 74.30
C LYS A 469 9.53 4.83 73.22
N CYS A 470 9.70 4.46 71.96
CA CYS A 470 9.35 5.33 70.84
C CYS A 470 7.82 5.35 70.67
N LEU A 471 7.18 6.47 70.99
CA LEU A 471 5.73 6.66 70.85
C LEU A 471 5.47 7.93 70.03
N TYR A 472 4.67 7.80 68.98
CA TYR A 472 4.20 8.91 68.13
C TYR A 472 5.28 9.93 67.72
N GLY A 473 6.43 9.44 67.25
CA GLY A 473 7.59 10.22 66.81
C GLY A 473 8.61 10.59 67.90
N GLU A 474 8.29 10.42 69.19
CA GLU A 474 9.15 10.85 70.31
C GLU A 474 9.60 9.69 71.21
N TRP A 475 10.78 9.83 71.80
CA TRP A 475 11.31 8.90 72.81
C TRP A 475 10.79 9.26 74.20
N THR A 476 9.78 8.53 74.66
CA THR A 476 9.03 8.79 75.91
C THR A 476 9.43 7.84 77.04
N ARG A 477 9.32 8.31 78.29
CA ARG A 477 9.57 7.48 79.50
C ARG A 477 8.49 7.67 80.57
N GLU A 478 8.47 6.73 81.52
CA GLU A 478 7.58 6.74 82.68
C GLU A 478 8.41 6.91 83.97
N GLY A 479 8.37 8.08 84.62
CA GLY A 479 9.07 8.35 85.91
C GLY A 479 10.31 9.25 85.81
N GLU A 480 11.15 9.25 86.84
CA GLU A 480 12.32 10.13 87.02
C GLU A 480 13.43 10.01 85.95
N PRO A 481 14.18 11.08 85.63
CA PRO A 481 15.20 11.06 84.57
C PRO A 481 16.30 9.99 84.80
N LEU A 482 16.75 9.36 83.72
CA LEU A 482 17.81 8.35 83.77
C LEU A 482 19.16 9.00 84.07
N ALA A 483 19.75 8.62 85.20
CA ALA A 483 21.12 8.93 85.58
C ALA A 483 21.84 7.66 86.05
N CYS A 484 23.14 7.58 85.77
CA CYS A 484 24.03 6.55 86.31
C CYS A 484 24.72 7.09 87.57
N VAL A 485 24.41 6.50 88.72
CA VAL A 485 24.90 6.89 90.05
C VAL A 485 26.04 5.97 90.47
N GLU A 486 27.04 6.54 91.14
CA GLU A 486 28.28 5.85 91.51
C GLU A 486 28.06 4.80 92.61
N THR A 487 28.65 3.62 92.44
CA THR A 487 28.48 2.49 93.35
C THR A 487 29.69 2.38 94.26
N SER A 488 29.48 2.45 95.58
CA SER A 488 30.54 2.35 96.59
C SER A 488 30.00 1.73 97.88
N CYS A 489 30.83 1.00 98.60
CA CYS A 489 30.49 0.43 99.90
C CYS A 489 30.71 1.44 101.02
N ALA A 490 29.86 1.36 102.05
CA ALA A 490 30.08 2.02 103.34
C ALA A 490 31.38 1.57 104.01
N HIS A 491 31.91 2.37 104.94
CA HIS A 491 33.11 2.02 105.70
C HIS A 491 32.87 0.73 106.52
N PRO A 492 33.84 -0.23 106.62
CA PRO A 492 33.59 -1.52 107.27
C PRO A 492 33.13 -1.45 108.73
N SER A 493 33.45 -0.38 109.46
CA SER A 493 32.94 -0.17 110.83
C SER A 493 31.42 0.00 110.88
N GLU A 494 30.78 0.53 109.84
CA GLU A 494 29.32 0.68 109.78
C GLU A 494 28.62 -0.64 109.47
N THR A 495 29.27 -1.54 108.71
CA THR A 495 28.70 -2.83 108.30
C THR A 495 28.99 -3.96 109.29
N PHE A 496 30.21 -4.00 109.85
CA PHE A 496 30.65 -5.07 110.74
C PHE A 496 30.87 -4.61 112.19
N GLY A 497 31.17 -3.32 112.43
CA GLY A 497 31.61 -2.83 113.75
C GLY A 497 32.91 -3.46 114.24
N ASP A 498 33.35 -3.10 115.45
CA ASP A 498 34.62 -3.56 116.01
C ASP A 498 34.64 -5.07 116.26
N LEU A 499 35.73 -5.74 115.90
CA LEU A 499 35.89 -7.19 116.10
C LEU A 499 36.53 -7.46 117.47
N PRO A 500 35.79 -7.92 118.50
CA PRO A 500 36.36 -8.16 119.83
C PRO A 500 37.43 -9.25 119.76
N GLY A 501 38.63 -8.94 120.24
CA GLY A 501 39.80 -9.83 120.12
C GLY A 501 40.36 -9.93 118.69
N GLY A 502 40.01 -8.99 117.81
CA GLY A 502 40.44 -8.93 116.40
C GLY A 502 40.71 -7.50 115.89
N ALA A 503 40.90 -7.39 114.58
CA ALA A 503 41.03 -6.16 113.80
C ALA A 503 40.50 -6.38 112.37
N ILE A 504 40.13 -5.29 111.69
CA ILE A 504 39.65 -5.28 110.30
C ILE A 504 40.58 -4.39 109.48
N MET A 505 41.23 -4.96 108.46
CA MET A 505 42.22 -4.27 107.63
C MET A 505 41.79 -4.20 106.16
N LEU A 506 42.19 -3.14 105.47
CA LEU A 506 42.06 -3.01 104.01
C LEU A 506 43.16 -3.83 103.32
N GLU A 507 42.81 -4.56 102.28
CA GLU A 507 43.75 -5.35 101.48
C GLU A 507 44.36 -4.50 100.36
N GLY A 508 45.64 -4.15 100.51
CA GLY A 508 46.43 -3.45 99.51
C GLY A 508 47.37 -4.38 98.75
N GLN A 509 47.92 -3.88 97.63
CA GLN A 509 48.81 -4.67 96.75
C GLN A 509 50.14 -5.10 97.40
N MET A 510 50.49 -4.54 98.57
CA MET A 510 51.72 -4.86 99.32
C MET A 510 51.45 -5.47 100.71
N GLY A 511 50.19 -5.71 101.08
CA GLY A 511 49.82 -6.23 102.41
C GLY A 511 48.45 -5.76 102.88
N ALA A 512 48.08 -6.17 104.09
CA ALA A 512 46.89 -5.64 104.79
C ALA A 512 47.28 -4.44 105.66
N TYR A 513 46.44 -3.42 105.69
CA TYR A 513 46.69 -2.15 106.40
C TYR A 513 45.46 -1.70 107.20
N ASP A 514 45.67 -1.02 108.33
CA ASP A 514 44.57 -0.43 109.09
C ASP A 514 43.82 0.64 108.30
N PHE A 515 42.51 0.77 108.56
CA PHE A 515 41.67 1.78 107.94
C PHE A 515 41.97 3.18 108.49
N ALA A 516 42.45 4.07 107.62
CA ALA A 516 42.63 5.48 107.98
C ALA A 516 41.26 6.19 108.11
N HIS A 517 41.04 6.88 109.23
CA HIS A 517 39.75 7.49 109.61
C HIS A 517 39.11 8.48 108.61
N TYR A 518 39.80 8.89 107.53
CA TYR A 518 39.25 9.75 106.48
C TYR A 518 38.55 8.96 105.34
N ILE A 519 38.69 7.64 105.28
CA ILE A 519 38.14 6.81 104.19
C ILE A 519 36.67 6.47 104.49
N GLN A 520 35.74 7.33 104.09
CA GLN A 520 34.30 7.14 104.39
C GLN A 520 33.58 6.16 103.45
N ARG A 521 34.09 5.93 102.23
CA ARG A 521 33.51 5.00 101.25
C ARG A 521 34.62 4.20 100.57
N VAL A 522 34.31 2.98 100.15
CA VAL A 522 35.25 2.09 99.46
C VAL A 522 34.73 1.75 98.06
N GLU A 523 35.61 1.85 97.07
CA GLU A 523 35.33 1.50 95.67
C GLU A 523 34.96 0.02 95.51
N GLU A 524 34.06 -0.25 94.56
CA GLU A 524 33.66 -1.60 94.17
C GLU A 524 34.87 -2.43 93.68
N GLY A 525 34.93 -3.69 94.10
CA GLY A 525 36.03 -4.62 93.79
C GLY A 525 37.19 -4.64 94.78
N ARG A 526 37.29 -3.69 95.73
CA ARG A 526 38.28 -3.75 96.83
C ARG A 526 37.83 -4.73 97.92
N SER A 527 38.77 -5.23 98.72
CA SER A 527 38.51 -6.22 99.78
C SER A 527 39.18 -5.91 101.12
N ILE A 528 38.68 -6.55 102.17
CA ILE A 528 39.09 -6.41 103.57
C ILE A 528 39.38 -7.77 104.19
N VAL A 529 40.29 -7.80 105.17
CA VAL A 529 40.75 -9.00 105.86
C VAL A 529 40.46 -8.88 107.35
N PHE A 530 39.97 -9.96 107.95
CA PHE A 530 39.71 -10.07 109.39
C PHE A 530 40.86 -10.84 110.07
N GLN A 531 41.48 -10.25 111.10
CA GLN A 531 42.60 -10.88 111.82
C GLN A 531 42.34 -10.92 113.34
N CYS A 532 42.54 -12.06 113.98
CA CYS A 532 42.46 -12.20 115.44
C CYS A 532 43.79 -11.87 116.13
N HIS A 533 43.71 -11.39 117.38
CA HIS A 533 44.87 -11.16 118.24
C HIS A 533 45.45 -12.50 118.73
N LYS A 534 46.74 -12.52 119.10
CA LYS A 534 47.45 -13.72 119.53
C LYS A 534 46.75 -14.41 120.72
N GLY A 535 46.40 -15.68 120.55
CA GLY A 535 45.69 -16.50 121.55
C GLY A 535 44.24 -16.85 121.18
N ASN A 536 43.67 -16.14 120.20
CA ASN A 536 42.32 -16.41 119.69
C ASN A 536 42.37 -16.99 118.26
N TYR A 537 41.35 -17.76 117.87
CA TYR A 537 41.16 -18.26 116.51
C TYR A 537 39.90 -17.68 115.86
N LEU A 538 39.95 -17.48 114.53
CA LEU A 538 38.86 -16.90 113.74
C LEU A 538 37.84 -17.99 113.34
N ILE A 539 36.57 -17.78 113.68
CA ILE A 539 35.43 -18.57 113.23
C ILE A 539 34.61 -17.71 112.26
N GLY A 540 34.67 -18.04 110.96
CA GLY A 540 33.95 -17.34 109.90
C GLY A 540 34.81 -17.14 108.64
N ALA A 541 34.36 -16.27 107.73
CA ALA A 541 35.13 -15.93 106.53
C ALA A 541 36.32 -15.01 106.89
N PRO A 542 37.55 -15.29 106.41
CA PRO A 542 38.73 -14.47 106.72
C PRO A 542 38.81 -13.17 105.91
N LYS A 543 37.97 -13.02 104.88
CA LYS A 543 38.00 -11.91 103.91
C LYS A 543 36.59 -11.59 103.42
N ALA A 544 36.31 -10.32 103.17
CA ALA A 544 35.10 -9.85 102.49
C ALA A 544 35.46 -8.85 101.37
N SER A 545 34.64 -8.78 100.33
CA SER A 545 34.85 -7.90 99.17
C SER A 545 33.66 -6.97 98.94
N CYS A 546 33.92 -5.73 98.51
CA CYS A 546 32.89 -4.78 98.11
C CYS A 546 32.33 -5.17 96.73
N VAL A 547 31.05 -5.55 96.67
CA VAL A 547 30.34 -5.99 95.45
C VAL A 547 28.91 -5.45 95.48
N ASN A 548 28.46 -4.79 94.42
CA ASN A 548 27.15 -4.12 94.31
C ASN A 548 26.86 -3.16 95.50
N GLY A 549 27.88 -2.42 95.96
CA GLY A 549 27.76 -1.50 97.10
C GLY A 549 27.63 -2.19 98.48
N GLN A 550 27.79 -3.52 98.54
CA GLN A 550 27.70 -4.30 99.78
C GLN A 550 28.95 -5.14 100.04
N TRP A 551 29.27 -5.37 101.32
CA TRP A 551 30.38 -6.26 101.71
C TRP A 551 29.93 -7.72 101.69
N MET A 552 30.58 -8.54 100.86
CA MET A 552 30.27 -9.96 100.72
C MET A 552 31.42 -10.84 101.23
N PRO A 553 31.19 -11.76 102.18
CA PRO A 553 29.93 -12.03 102.87
C PRO A 553 29.57 -10.97 103.93
N GLN A 554 28.27 -10.72 104.10
CA GLN A 554 27.72 -9.83 105.15
C GLN A 554 27.81 -10.41 106.58
N ILE A 555 28.35 -11.62 106.74
CA ILE A 555 28.42 -12.33 108.02
C ILE A 555 29.75 -12.02 108.70
N LYS A 556 29.69 -11.27 109.80
CA LYS A 556 30.85 -10.97 110.66
C LYS A 556 31.45 -12.25 111.25
N PRO A 557 32.77 -12.48 111.14
CA PRO A 557 33.44 -13.57 111.85
C PRO A 557 33.61 -13.25 113.35
N MET A 558 33.93 -14.28 114.16
CA MET A 558 34.19 -14.14 115.60
C MET A 558 35.59 -14.64 115.95
N CYS A 559 36.26 -13.98 116.91
CA CYS A 559 37.51 -14.46 117.51
C CYS A 559 37.20 -15.14 118.87
N VAL A 560 37.62 -16.40 119.05
CA VAL A 560 37.33 -17.18 120.26
C VAL A 560 38.62 -17.67 120.94
N SER A 561 38.64 -17.64 122.28
CA SER A 561 39.77 -18.07 123.11
C SER A 561 39.75 -19.57 123.45
N GLN A 562 40.87 -20.12 123.90
CA GLN A 562 41.07 -21.56 124.10
C GLN A 562 41.11 -21.95 125.59
N THR A 563 39.96 -22.26 126.20
CA THR A 563 39.88 -22.89 127.55
C THR A 563 38.72 -23.89 127.63
N HIS A 564 38.86 -24.92 128.48
CA HIS A 564 37.91 -26.03 128.63
C HIS A 564 37.21 -26.00 130.00
N PRO A 565 35.87 -25.96 130.06
CA PRO A 565 35.11 -26.23 131.29
C PRO A 565 34.86 -27.75 131.47
N LEU A 566 34.89 -28.22 132.73
CA LEU A 566 34.45 -29.55 133.14
C LEU A 566 32.97 -29.54 133.56
N ILE A 567 32.33 -30.70 133.49
CA ILE A 567 30.89 -30.92 133.75
C ILE A 567 30.69 -31.50 135.15
N ASP A 568 29.63 -31.08 135.85
CA ASP A 568 28.99 -31.86 136.90
C ASP A 568 27.45 -31.75 136.78
N GLY A 569 26.69 -32.56 137.52
CA GLY A 569 25.26 -32.85 137.33
C GLY A 569 24.30 -31.64 137.34
N GLN A 570 23.07 -31.77 136.85
CA GLN A 570 22.18 -32.94 136.93
C GLN A 570 21.27 -33.13 135.69
N ILE A 571 20.68 -34.32 135.56
CA ILE A 571 19.66 -34.66 134.55
C ILE A 571 18.27 -34.43 135.14
N VAL A 572 17.42 -33.65 134.46
CA VAL A 572 15.97 -33.62 134.69
C VAL A 572 15.27 -33.98 133.38
N TRP A 573 14.44 -35.01 133.40
CA TRP A 573 13.50 -35.32 132.33
C TRP A 573 12.17 -34.63 132.63
N ASP A 574 11.58 -33.96 131.63
CA ASP A 574 10.16 -33.65 131.63
C ASP A 574 9.51 -34.13 130.32
N ARG A 575 8.23 -34.50 130.39
CA ARG A 575 7.43 -35.14 129.34
C ARG A 575 6.02 -34.56 129.34
N THR A 576 5.81 -33.47 128.61
CA THR A 576 4.47 -32.95 128.26
C THR A 576 4.18 -33.17 126.77
N ARG A 577 2.89 -33.21 126.40
CA ARG A 577 2.43 -34.05 125.26
C ARG A 577 1.16 -33.53 124.57
N ARG A 578 1.29 -33.18 123.28
CA ARG A 578 0.24 -32.98 122.24
C ARG A 578 -0.78 -31.85 122.47
N GLU A 579 -1.09 -31.16 121.37
CA GLU A 579 -2.31 -31.27 120.52
C GLU A 579 -1.85 -30.86 119.08
N THR A 580 -2.19 -31.49 117.94
CA THR A 580 -3.46 -31.72 117.21
C THR A 580 -4.20 -30.44 116.78
N GLU A 581 -4.61 -30.25 115.52
CA GLU A 581 -4.28 -31.00 114.27
C GLU A 581 -4.03 -30.02 113.09
N GLU A 582 -4.37 -30.13 111.79
CA GLU A 582 -5.25 -30.99 110.97
C GLU A 582 -4.61 -31.21 109.56
N ARG A 583 -5.32 -31.77 108.57
CA ARG A 583 -4.87 -31.96 107.17
C ARG A 583 -6.04 -32.29 106.22
N PRO A 584 -6.19 -31.56 105.10
CA PRO A 584 -6.53 -32.21 103.82
C PRO A 584 -5.85 -31.58 102.58
N THR A 585 -5.75 -32.18 101.39
CA THR A 585 -5.71 -33.57 100.88
C THR A 585 -5.16 -33.48 99.44
N THR A 586 -4.49 -34.51 98.92
CA THR A 586 -4.20 -34.59 97.46
C THR A 586 -5.41 -35.11 96.68
N PRO A 587 -5.39 -35.07 95.34
CA PRO A 587 -5.18 -36.36 94.67
C PRO A 587 -4.30 -36.32 93.40
N ARG A 588 -3.59 -37.44 93.15
CA ARG A 588 -3.18 -37.88 91.81
C ARG A 588 -4.33 -38.70 91.18
N PRO A 589 -4.34 -38.88 89.86
CA PRO A 589 -4.09 -40.24 89.35
C PRO A 589 -3.09 -40.28 88.19
N ALA A 590 -2.91 -41.44 87.55
CA ALA A 590 -1.89 -41.66 86.52
C ALA A 590 -2.30 -42.65 85.43
N ARG A 591 -1.47 -42.71 84.36
CA ARG A 591 -1.17 -43.89 83.52
C ARG A 591 -2.24 -44.38 82.53
N LYS A 592 -1.98 -44.24 81.21
CA LYS A 592 -2.09 -45.33 80.20
C LYS A 592 -1.55 -45.00 78.80
N GLU A 593 -0.37 -45.56 78.50
CA GLU A 593 -0.04 -46.33 77.29
C GLU A 593 -1.10 -46.44 76.16
N ARG A 594 -0.81 -45.91 74.95
CA ARG A 594 -0.91 -46.72 73.69
C ARG A 594 -0.29 -46.12 72.41
N ARG A 595 0.67 -46.88 71.88
CA ARG A 595 1.17 -46.97 70.48
C ARG A 595 0.28 -46.42 69.34
N ARG A 596 0.92 -45.74 68.37
CA ARG A 596 1.04 -46.25 66.97
C ARG A 596 2.19 -45.61 66.18
N ARG A 597 2.77 -46.37 65.23
CA ARG A 597 3.84 -45.96 64.29
C ARG A 597 3.32 -45.95 62.85
N LYS A 598 3.69 -44.92 62.06
CA LYS A 598 4.15 -44.99 60.65
C LYS A 598 4.94 -43.68 60.40
N LYS A 599 6.19 -43.66 59.89
CA LYS A 599 6.72 -44.07 58.57
C LYS A 599 6.03 -43.31 57.41
N GLU A 600 6.75 -42.63 56.50
CA GLU A 600 8.13 -42.83 56.03
C GLU A 600 8.90 -41.59 55.50
N ARG A 601 10.25 -41.70 55.54
CA ARG A 601 11.30 -41.17 54.61
C ARG A 601 11.62 -39.66 54.45
N ARG A 602 12.92 -39.38 54.71
CA ARG A 602 13.94 -38.64 53.90
C ARG A 602 13.50 -37.32 53.22
N HIS A 603 14.18 -36.18 53.44
CA HIS A 603 15.58 -35.98 53.04
C HIS A 603 16.33 -34.85 53.81
N ARG A 604 17.67 -34.90 53.78
CA ARG A 604 18.61 -33.75 53.81
C ARG A 604 19.07 -33.49 52.35
N PRO A 605 19.69 -32.33 51.99
CA PRO A 605 20.19 -31.25 52.86
C PRO A 605 19.77 -29.81 52.46
N HIS A 606 20.22 -28.85 53.28
CA HIS A 606 20.61 -27.44 53.04
C HIS A 606 20.18 -26.61 51.79
N HIS A 607 20.06 -25.31 52.11
CA HIS A 607 20.27 -24.10 51.30
C HIS A 607 19.09 -23.45 50.54
N SER A 608 18.87 -22.19 50.95
CA SER A 608 18.71 -20.99 50.11
C SER A 608 17.33 -20.47 49.69
N ILE A 609 17.15 -19.18 50.02
CA ILE A 609 16.65 -18.08 49.15
C ILE A 609 15.13 -17.89 48.94
N LEU A 610 14.68 -16.73 49.47
CA LEU A 610 13.65 -15.78 49.00
C LEU A 610 12.14 -16.13 48.92
N VAL A 611 11.39 -15.11 49.38
CA VAL A 611 10.09 -14.60 48.89
C VAL A 611 8.80 -15.38 49.22
N SER A 612 7.97 -14.67 49.99
CA SER A 612 6.55 -14.95 50.27
C SER A 612 5.64 -14.50 49.11
N PRO A 613 4.33 -14.71 49.25
CA PRO A 613 3.43 -13.56 49.46
C PRO A 613 3.15 -13.31 50.94
#